data_AF-A0A2K3PGE9-F1
#
_entry.id   AF-A0A2K3PGE9-F1
#
_cell.length_a   1.000
_cell.length_b   1.000
_cell.length_c   1.000
_cell.angle_alpha   90.00
_cell.angle_beta   90.00
_cell.angle_gamma   90.00
#
_symmetry.space_group_name_H-M   'P 1'
#
loop_
_entity.id
_entity.type
_entity.pdbx_description
1 polymer ?
#
loop_
_entity_poly.entity_id
_entity_poly.type
_entity_poly.pdbx_seq_one_letter_code
_entity_poly.pdbx_strand_id
1 'polypeptide(L)'
;MRMEMKKDIGATNQAVVNNGNFVEEDQEEAVSSFKFSHLLASKDRDFLLSPSGAQVKVSELEGKIVGLLFAANWYPPCRGFTQLLIGIYQELKNNIPQFEIVYVSSDEDLDAFNGFYQNMPWLAIPFSDLETKKALNRKYDVEGIPCLVMLQPDDSKGEATLRDGVELIYRYGVQAYPFSKERLEQLHEAEREKLENQTLANLLANNHRDYVLSHTTGLLTQ
;
A
#
# COMPACT_ATOMS: atom_id res chain seq x y z
N MET A 1 -55.08 -65.08 -11.04
CA MET A 1 -55.40 -64.47 -12.35
C MET A 1 -54.62 -63.16 -12.41
N ARG A 2 -53.75 -62.96 -13.43
CA ARG A 2 -52.64 -61.96 -13.45
C ARG A 2 -51.58 -62.21 -12.35
N MET A 3 -50.26 -62.02 -12.49
CA MET A 3 -49.32 -61.26 -13.36
C MET A 3 -49.17 -59.75 -13.05
N GLU A 4 -47.97 -59.15 -12.99
CA GLU A 4 -46.60 -59.73 -13.08
C GLU A 4 -45.99 -59.97 -11.66
N MET A 5 -44.92 -59.36 -11.10
CA MET A 5 -43.93 -58.39 -11.61
C MET A 5 -42.55 -58.51 -10.91
N LYS A 6 -41.50 -58.12 -11.65
CA LYS A 6 -40.09 -57.83 -11.25
C LYS A 6 -39.99 -56.83 -10.08
N LYS A 7 -38.92 -56.71 -9.27
CA LYS A 7 -37.57 -57.33 -9.08
C LYS A 7 -37.05 -56.91 -7.67
N ASP A 8 -35.82 -57.14 -7.14
CA ASP A 8 -34.57 -57.69 -7.68
C ASP A 8 -33.65 -58.39 -6.61
N ILE A 9 -32.47 -58.82 -7.07
CA ILE A 9 -31.26 -59.32 -6.39
C ILE A 9 -30.43 -58.12 -5.85
N GLY A 10 -29.62 -58.21 -4.78
CA GLY A 10 -29.29 -59.32 -3.88
C GLY A 10 -28.15 -58.95 -2.91
N ALA A 11 -27.70 -59.89 -2.07
CA ALA A 11 -26.64 -59.65 -1.08
C ALA A 11 -25.22 -59.94 -1.62
N THR A 12 -24.18 -59.40 -0.96
CA THR A 12 -23.01 -60.14 -0.41
C THR A 12 -22.07 -59.17 0.35
N ASN A 13 -21.52 -59.59 1.48
CA ASN A 13 -20.46 -58.87 2.20
C ASN A 13 -19.07 -59.32 1.69
N GLN A 14 -18.12 -58.40 1.51
CA GLN A 14 -16.92 -58.29 2.37
C GLN A 14 -15.98 -57.15 1.93
N ALA A 15 -15.01 -56.83 2.78
CA ALA A 15 -14.18 -55.63 2.66
C ALA A 15 -13.01 -55.78 1.67
N VAL A 16 -12.64 -54.67 1.05
CA VAL A 16 -11.31 -54.43 0.48
C VAL A 16 -10.73 -53.20 1.18
N VAL A 17 -9.57 -53.34 1.80
CA VAL A 17 -8.81 -52.21 2.34
C VAL A 17 -7.99 -51.62 1.20
N ASN A 18 -8.08 -50.31 0.98
CA ASN A 18 -7.17 -49.57 0.12
C ASN A 18 -6.71 -48.30 0.84
N ASN A 19 -5.40 -48.19 1.05
CA ASN A 19 -4.76 -46.94 1.44
C ASN A 19 -4.65 -46.05 0.19
N GLY A 20 -5.01 -44.78 0.31
CA GLY A 20 -4.81 -43.77 -0.72
C GLY A 20 -4.90 -42.38 -0.08
N ASN A 21 -3.96 -41.50 -0.41
CA ASN A 21 -3.93 -40.16 0.15
C ASN A 21 -5.19 -39.39 -0.29
N PHE A 22 -5.86 -38.76 0.67
CA PHE A 22 -6.59 -37.53 0.35
C PHE A 22 -5.55 -36.45 0.10
N VAL A 23 -5.52 -35.93 -1.13
CA VAL A 23 -4.68 -34.79 -1.51
C VAL A 23 -5.52 -33.55 -1.26
N GLU A 24 -5.23 -32.81 -0.20
CA GLU A 24 -5.87 -31.51 0.11
C GLU A 24 -5.18 -30.37 -0.66
N GLU A 25 -5.09 -30.49 -1.98
CA GLU A 25 -4.60 -29.44 -2.90
C GLU A 25 -5.79 -28.80 -3.63
N ASP A 26 -6.61 -28.01 -2.92
CA ASP A 26 -7.74 -27.28 -3.53
C ASP A 26 -8.27 -26.07 -2.70
N GLN A 27 -7.58 -25.64 -1.63
CA GLN A 27 -8.06 -24.56 -0.74
C GLN A 27 -7.14 -23.33 -0.62
N GLU A 28 -5.90 -23.38 -1.13
CA GLU A 28 -4.91 -22.32 -0.87
C GLU A 28 -5.02 -21.12 -1.84
N GLU A 29 -5.49 -21.32 -3.08
CA GLU A 29 -5.64 -20.22 -4.06
C GLU A 29 -6.78 -19.24 -3.69
N ALA A 30 -7.90 -19.75 -3.16
CA ALA A 30 -9.12 -18.96 -2.96
C ALA A 30 -8.98 -17.84 -1.90
N VAL A 31 -8.02 -17.96 -0.97
CA VAL A 31 -7.77 -16.98 0.09
C VAL A 31 -7.02 -15.74 -0.42
N SER A 32 -6.37 -15.83 -1.58
CA SER A 32 -5.46 -14.78 -2.07
C SER A 32 -6.17 -13.56 -2.67
N SER A 33 -7.40 -13.71 -3.18
CA SER A 33 -8.02 -12.73 -4.09
C SER A 33 -8.90 -11.65 -3.43
N PHE A 34 -9.05 -11.64 -2.10
CA PHE A 34 -9.95 -10.75 -1.37
C PHE A 34 -9.24 -9.87 -0.32
N LYS A 35 -7.97 -9.51 -0.57
CA LYS A 35 -7.10 -8.78 0.37
C LYS A 35 -7.72 -7.46 0.82
N PHE A 36 -8.14 -6.60 -0.12
CA PHE A 36 -8.69 -5.30 0.22
C PHE A 36 -10.10 -5.43 0.77
N SER A 37 -10.87 -6.43 0.32
CA SER A 37 -12.19 -6.77 0.86
C SER A 37 -12.12 -7.11 2.35
N HIS A 38 -11.14 -7.91 2.78
CA HIS A 38 -10.91 -8.20 4.21
C HIS A 38 -10.38 -7.02 5.04
N LEU A 39 -9.89 -5.95 4.39
CA LEU A 39 -9.17 -4.85 5.03
C LEU A 39 -9.97 -3.53 5.09
N LEU A 40 -10.76 -3.27 4.04
CA LEU A 40 -11.42 -2.00 3.78
C LEU A 40 -12.95 -2.12 3.74
N ALA A 41 -13.52 -3.33 3.75
CA ALA A 41 -14.95 -3.55 3.98
C ALA A 41 -15.24 -3.79 5.48
N SER A 42 -16.51 -3.65 5.86
CA SER A 42 -17.04 -4.07 7.16
C SER A 42 -18.27 -4.96 6.94
N LYS A 43 -18.90 -5.46 8.01
CA LYS A 43 -20.08 -6.35 7.91
C LYS A 43 -21.23 -5.73 7.12
N ASP A 44 -21.35 -4.40 7.16
CA ASP A 44 -22.48 -3.64 6.64
C ASP A 44 -22.07 -2.70 5.49
N ARG A 45 -20.81 -2.76 5.01
CA ARG A 45 -20.28 -1.90 3.93
C ARG A 45 -19.21 -2.60 3.09
N ASP A 46 -19.46 -2.73 1.79
CA ASP A 46 -18.52 -3.23 0.79
C ASP A 46 -17.96 -2.14 -0.16
N PHE A 47 -18.23 -0.86 0.11
CA PHE A 47 -17.87 0.27 -0.77
C PHE A 47 -17.00 1.35 -0.09
N LEU A 48 -16.22 2.06 -0.90
CA LEU A 48 -15.56 3.32 -0.59
C LEU A 48 -16.30 4.49 -1.26
N LEU A 49 -16.06 5.71 -0.80
CA LEU A 49 -16.50 6.93 -1.50
C LEU A 49 -15.47 7.34 -2.54
N SER A 50 -15.94 7.85 -3.68
CA SER A 50 -15.16 8.60 -4.65
C SER A 50 -15.29 10.12 -4.42
N PRO A 51 -14.47 10.97 -5.07
CA PRO A 51 -14.54 12.43 -4.89
C PRO A 51 -15.89 13.06 -5.27
N SER A 52 -16.71 12.39 -6.09
CA SER A 52 -18.07 12.81 -6.43
C SER A 52 -19.14 12.34 -5.42
N GLY A 53 -18.73 11.66 -4.35
CA GLY A 53 -19.63 11.01 -3.38
C GLY A 53 -20.24 9.69 -3.86
N ALA A 54 -19.97 9.27 -5.10
CA ALA A 54 -20.43 7.98 -5.61
C ALA A 54 -19.70 6.81 -4.93
N GLN A 55 -20.41 5.70 -4.75
CA GLN A 55 -19.90 4.48 -4.13
C GLN A 55 -19.10 3.64 -5.15
N VAL A 56 -17.92 3.18 -4.74
CA VAL A 56 -17.01 2.31 -5.51
C VAL A 56 -16.78 1.04 -4.70
N LYS A 57 -16.94 -0.15 -5.27
CA LYS A 57 -16.80 -1.40 -4.50
C LYS A 57 -15.34 -1.63 -4.12
N VAL A 58 -15.12 -2.10 -2.88
CA VAL A 58 -13.78 -2.47 -2.39
C VAL A 58 -13.14 -3.56 -3.26
N SER A 59 -13.95 -4.46 -3.85
CA SER A 59 -13.49 -5.47 -4.80
C SER A 59 -12.87 -4.89 -6.09
N GLU A 60 -13.11 -3.61 -6.41
CA GLU A 60 -12.47 -2.93 -7.55
C GLU A 60 -11.00 -2.53 -7.25
N LEU A 61 -10.52 -2.78 -6.03
CA LEU A 61 -9.13 -2.52 -5.62
C LEU A 61 -8.26 -3.80 -5.63
N GLU A 62 -8.86 -4.99 -5.72
CA GLU A 62 -8.09 -6.24 -5.79
C GLU A 62 -7.21 -6.25 -7.06
N GLY A 63 -5.95 -6.70 -6.92
CA GLY A 63 -4.94 -6.58 -7.98
C GLY A 63 -4.33 -5.18 -8.19
N LYS A 64 -4.71 -4.17 -7.38
CA LYS A 64 -4.08 -2.84 -7.39
C LYS A 64 -3.01 -2.67 -6.31
N ILE A 65 -2.10 -1.73 -6.54
CA ILE A 65 -1.27 -1.13 -5.50
C ILE A 65 -2.07 0.00 -4.85
N VAL A 66 -2.28 -0.08 -3.53
CA VAL A 66 -3.15 0.83 -2.79
C VAL A 66 -2.36 1.58 -1.72
N GLY A 67 -2.34 2.91 -1.79
CA GLY A 67 -1.83 3.78 -0.73
C GLY A 67 -2.93 4.12 0.29
N LEU A 68 -2.78 3.70 1.55
CA LEU A 68 -3.64 4.17 2.64
C LEU A 68 -3.10 5.48 3.21
N LEU A 69 -3.78 6.59 2.95
CA LEU A 69 -3.41 7.92 3.42
C LEU A 69 -4.12 8.24 4.74
N PHE A 70 -3.37 8.23 5.84
CA PHE A 70 -3.83 8.69 7.15
C PHE A 70 -3.50 10.17 7.31
N ALA A 71 -4.52 11.03 7.33
CA ALA A 71 -4.35 12.48 7.41
C ALA A 71 -5.59 13.16 8.01
N ALA A 72 -5.47 14.46 8.33
CA ALA A 72 -6.57 15.28 8.81
C ALA A 72 -6.43 16.73 8.34
N ASN A 73 -7.56 17.42 8.20
CA ASN A 73 -7.66 18.80 7.75
C ASN A 73 -6.93 19.76 8.68
N TRP A 74 -7.09 19.58 10.00
CA TRP A 74 -6.60 20.51 11.02
C TRP A 74 -5.06 20.61 11.02
N TYR A 75 -4.34 19.54 10.69
CA TYR A 75 -2.88 19.48 10.78
C TYR A 75 -2.17 20.10 9.55
N PRO A 76 -1.35 21.17 9.69
CA PRO A 76 -0.75 21.84 8.52
C PRO A 76 0.15 20.95 7.63
N PRO A 77 1.02 20.06 8.18
CA PRO A 77 1.79 19.12 7.36
C PRO A 77 0.94 18.16 6.52
N CYS A 78 -0.23 17.73 7.00
CA CYS A 78 -1.17 16.91 6.21
C CYS A 78 -1.64 17.65 4.95
N ARG A 79 -1.98 18.95 5.09
CA ARG A 79 -2.39 19.79 3.96
C ARG A 79 -1.25 19.98 2.97
N GLY A 80 -0.03 20.25 3.45
CA GLY A 80 1.17 20.40 2.61
C GLY A 80 1.52 19.13 1.83
N PHE A 81 1.57 17.98 2.51
CA PHE A 81 1.84 16.69 1.87
C PHE A 81 0.76 16.30 0.85
N THR A 82 -0.52 16.57 1.16
CA THR A 82 -1.63 16.27 0.25
C THR A 82 -1.50 17.03 -1.07
N GLN A 83 -1.10 18.31 -1.05
CA GLN A 83 -0.91 19.09 -2.29
C GLN A 83 0.20 18.52 -3.18
N LEU A 84 1.30 18.01 -2.60
CA LEU A 84 2.33 17.28 -3.34
C LEU A 84 1.77 15.96 -3.92
N LEU A 85 1.11 15.18 -3.07
CA LEU A 85 0.62 13.84 -3.42
C LEU A 85 -0.46 13.86 -4.53
N ILE A 86 -1.25 14.93 -4.64
CA ILE A 86 -2.22 15.11 -5.74
C ILE A 86 -1.54 15.06 -7.11
N GLY A 87 -0.42 15.75 -7.29
CA GLY A 87 0.32 15.75 -8.56
C GLY A 87 0.91 14.38 -8.90
N ILE A 88 1.55 13.74 -7.90
CA ILE A 88 2.14 12.40 -8.05
C ILE A 88 1.06 11.35 -8.37
N TYR A 89 -0.09 11.41 -7.70
CA TYR A 89 -1.23 10.54 -7.98
C TYR A 89 -1.77 10.76 -9.41
N GLN A 90 -1.92 12.01 -9.87
CA GLN A 90 -2.42 12.28 -11.22
C GLN A 90 -1.46 11.77 -12.30
N GLU A 91 -0.14 11.95 -12.14
CA GLU A 91 0.85 11.44 -13.09
C GLU A 91 0.86 9.90 -13.13
N LEU A 92 0.79 9.24 -11.97
CA LEU A 92 0.66 7.78 -11.90
C LEU A 92 -0.65 7.31 -12.54
N LYS A 93 -1.80 7.88 -12.14
CA LYS A 93 -3.14 7.43 -12.56
C LYS A 93 -3.36 7.52 -14.08
N ASN A 94 -2.78 8.53 -14.72
CA ASN A 94 -2.85 8.71 -16.18
C ASN A 94 -2.11 7.63 -16.96
N ASN A 95 -1.06 7.04 -16.39
CA ASN A 95 -0.21 6.05 -17.04
C ASN A 95 -0.46 4.61 -16.52
N ILE A 96 -1.01 4.48 -15.31
CA ILE A 96 -1.03 3.25 -14.51
C ILE A 96 -2.39 3.11 -13.80
N PRO A 97 -3.39 2.44 -14.43
CA PRO A 97 -4.71 2.25 -13.83
C PRO A 97 -4.70 1.32 -12.60
N GLN A 98 -3.61 0.59 -12.36
CA GLN A 98 -3.41 -0.31 -11.21
C GLN A 98 -2.97 0.42 -9.92
N PHE A 99 -2.83 1.76 -9.92
CA PHE A 99 -2.57 2.52 -8.70
C PHE A 99 -3.84 3.17 -8.14
N GLU A 100 -4.03 3.12 -6.82
CA GLU A 100 -5.13 3.79 -6.12
C GLU A 100 -4.69 4.35 -4.76
N ILE A 101 -5.39 5.38 -4.28
CA ILE A 101 -5.23 5.88 -2.90
C ILE A 101 -6.58 5.82 -2.18
N VAL A 102 -6.55 5.46 -0.90
CA VAL A 102 -7.71 5.45 -0.01
C VAL A 102 -7.42 6.33 1.20
N TYR A 103 -8.19 7.41 1.33
CA TYR A 103 -8.12 8.34 2.44
C TYR A 103 -8.77 7.76 3.71
N VAL A 104 -7.99 7.76 4.80
CA VAL A 104 -8.36 7.33 6.15
C VAL A 104 -8.32 8.55 7.06
N SER A 105 -9.44 9.25 7.17
CA SER A 105 -9.51 10.53 7.90
C SER A 105 -9.38 10.40 9.42
N SER A 106 -8.48 11.21 9.97
CA SER A 106 -8.30 11.47 11.41
C SER A 106 -8.90 12.84 11.81
N ASP A 107 -9.92 13.31 11.10
CA ASP A 107 -10.72 14.48 11.48
C ASP A 107 -11.74 14.12 12.56
N GLU A 108 -12.08 15.10 13.41
CA GLU A 108 -13.00 14.91 14.54
C GLU A 108 -14.47 15.04 14.13
N ASP A 109 -14.76 15.76 13.05
CA ASP A 109 -16.10 16.04 12.54
C ASP A 109 -16.23 15.91 11.00
N LEU A 110 -17.49 15.87 10.54
CA LEU A 110 -17.84 15.62 9.15
C LEU A 110 -17.55 16.82 8.22
N ASP A 111 -17.61 18.05 8.73
CA ASP A 111 -17.37 19.25 7.93
C ASP A 111 -15.86 19.47 7.71
N ALA A 112 -15.04 19.17 8.71
CA ALA A 112 -13.58 19.09 8.58
C ALA A 112 -13.17 18.02 7.57
N PHE A 113 -13.78 16.82 7.62
CA PHE A 113 -13.59 15.76 6.63
C PHE A 113 -13.95 16.22 5.21
N ASN A 114 -15.18 16.71 5.01
CA ASN A 114 -15.68 17.15 3.71
C ASN A 114 -14.82 18.28 3.13
N GLY A 115 -14.50 19.28 3.96
CA GLY A 115 -13.73 20.46 3.58
C GLY A 115 -12.30 20.16 3.11
N PHE A 116 -11.71 19.04 3.55
CA PHE A 116 -10.41 18.57 3.11
C PHE A 116 -10.51 17.58 1.95
N TYR A 117 -11.40 16.59 2.05
CA TYR A 117 -11.56 15.52 1.06
C TYR A 117 -12.05 16.02 -0.30
N GLN A 118 -12.84 17.10 -0.37
CA GLN A 118 -13.30 17.70 -1.64
C GLN A 118 -12.17 18.08 -2.63
N ASN A 119 -10.93 18.21 -2.15
CA ASN A 119 -9.75 18.55 -2.97
C ASN A 119 -8.93 17.32 -3.37
N MET A 120 -9.31 16.11 -2.95
CA MET A 120 -8.57 14.87 -3.18
C MET A 120 -9.13 14.10 -4.40
N PRO A 121 -8.29 13.66 -5.36
CA PRO A 121 -8.71 12.96 -6.58
C PRO A 121 -8.86 11.43 -6.43
N TRP A 122 -8.89 10.92 -5.21
CA TRP A 122 -8.81 9.50 -4.85
C TRP A 122 -9.94 9.07 -3.91
N LEU A 123 -10.01 7.80 -3.54
CA LEU A 123 -11.12 7.24 -2.76
C LEU A 123 -11.01 7.59 -1.25
N ALA A 124 -12.10 7.44 -0.50
CA ALA A 124 -12.12 7.58 0.96
C ALA A 124 -12.96 6.50 1.64
N ILE A 125 -12.58 6.13 2.87
CA ILE A 125 -13.47 5.41 3.78
C ILE A 125 -14.54 6.40 4.27
N PRO A 126 -15.84 6.05 4.27
CA PRO A 126 -16.88 6.94 4.78
C PRO A 126 -16.58 7.43 6.19
N PHE A 127 -16.81 8.72 6.45
CA PHE A 127 -16.47 9.34 7.74
C PHE A 127 -17.11 8.62 8.94
N SER A 128 -18.32 8.09 8.76
CA SER A 128 -19.09 7.31 9.73
C SER A 128 -18.52 5.93 10.07
N ASP A 129 -17.66 5.35 9.23
CA ASP A 129 -17.05 4.04 9.51
C ASP A 129 -15.85 4.18 10.45
N LEU A 130 -16.18 4.44 11.71
CA LEU A 130 -15.21 4.59 12.79
C LEU A 130 -14.53 3.25 13.14
N GLU A 131 -15.14 2.11 12.83
CA GLU A 131 -14.57 0.79 13.14
C GLU A 131 -13.42 0.45 12.18
N THR A 132 -13.65 0.56 10.86
CA THR A 132 -12.62 0.32 9.85
C THR A 132 -11.47 1.31 10.02
N LYS A 133 -11.77 2.61 10.21
CA LYS A 133 -10.72 3.62 10.48
C LYS A 133 -9.87 3.27 11.72
N LYS A 134 -10.48 2.82 12.82
CA LYS A 134 -9.74 2.40 14.03
C LYS A 134 -8.97 1.09 13.83
N ALA A 135 -9.53 0.13 13.10
CA ALA A 135 -8.86 -1.14 12.78
C ALA A 135 -7.60 -0.92 11.94
N LEU A 136 -7.65 -0.03 10.94
CA LEU A 136 -6.51 0.32 10.08
C LEU A 136 -5.40 1.03 10.86
N ASN A 137 -5.75 2.06 11.66
CA ASN A 137 -4.77 2.77 12.50
C ASN A 137 -4.03 1.80 13.44
N ARG A 138 -4.71 0.80 14.01
CA ARG A 138 -4.10 -0.26 14.85
C ARG A 138 -3.27 -1.26 14.05
N LYS A 139 -3.76 -1.74 12.89
CA LYS A 139 -3.05 -2.74 12.07
C LYS A 139 -1.73 -2.19 11.51
N TYR A 140 -1.71 -0.89 11.20
CA TYR A 140 -0.55 -0.20 10.63
C TYR A 140 0.23 0.66 11.62
N ASP A 141 -0.10 0.57 12.92
CA ASP A 141 0.61 1.19 14.03
C ASP A 141 0.87 2.70 13.81
N VAL A 142 -0.22 3.41 13.48
CA VAL A 142 -0.17 4.80 13.02
C VAL A 142 -0.04 5.75 14.22
N GLU A 143 1.20 5.99 14.65
CA GLU A 143 1.53 6.91 15.75
C GLU A 143 1.34 8.40 15.39
N GLY A 144 1.33 8.75 14.10
CA GLY A 144 1.27 10.14 13.64
C GLY A 144 0.76 10.31 12.20
N ILE A 145 0.50 11.56 11.83
CA ILE A 145 -0.01 11.96 10.50
C ILE A 145 0.79 13.16 9.94
N PRO A 146 0.94 13.31 8.61
CA PRO A 146 0.49 12.38 7.58
C PRO A 146 1.28 11.07 7.63
N CYS A 147 0.60 9.95 7.40
CA CYS A 147 1.20 8.63 7.18
C CYS A 147 0.62 8.06 5.88
N LEU A 148 1.44 7.36 5.10
CA LEU A 148 1.04 6.78 3.82
C LEU A 148 1.61 5.36 3.72
N VAL A 149 0.73 4.37 3.85
CA VAL A 149 1.09 2.95 3.83
C VAL A 149 0.82 2.38 2.45
N MET A 150 1.84 1.92 1.74
CA MET A 150 1.71 1.30 0.43
C MET A 150 1.47 -0.20 0.56
N LEU A 151 0.37 -0.68 -0.02
CA LEU A 151 -0.05 -2.08 -0.01
C LEU A 151 0.11 -2.66 -1.42
N GLN A 152 1.01 -3.64 -1.57
CA GLN A 152 1.14 -4.43 -2.79
C GLN A 152 -0.06 -5.39 -2.96
N PRO A 153 -0.48 -5.73 -4.18
CA PRO A 153 -1.65 -6.58 -4.43
C PRO A 153 -1.50 -7.97 -3.79
N ASP A 154 -0.46 -8.73 -4.18
CA ASP A 154 -0.30 -10.15 -3.82
C ASP A 154 0.28 -10.38 -2.41
N ASP A 155 0.50 -9.30 -1.65
CA ASP A 155 1.09 -9.33 -0.31
C ASP A 155 0.04 -9.72 0.76
N SER A 156 -0.38 -10.99 0.75
CA SER A 156 -1.36 -11.55 1.68
C SER A 156 -0.89 -11.53 3.14
N LYS A 157 0.43 -11.59 3.38
CA LYS A 157 1.05 -11.63 4.72
C LYS A 157 1.38 -10.25 5.30
N GLY A 158 1.47 -9.20 4.48
CA GLY A 158 1.90 -7.86 4.91
C GLY A 158 3.42 -7.67 4.92
N GLU A 159 4.18 -8.58 4.31
CA GLU A 159 5.64 -8.60 4.27
C GLU A 159 6.23 -7.62 3.24
N ALA A 160 5.46 -7.27 2.19
CA ALA A 160 5.83 -6.27 1.19
C ALA A 160 5.13 -4.91 1.40
N THR A 161 4.42 -4.74 2.52
CA THR A 161 3.78 -3.48 2.90
C THR A 161 4.82 -2.48 3.38
N LEU A 162 4.87 -1.30 2.73
CA LEU A 162 5.77 -0.21 3.10
C LEU A 162 5.03 0.84 3.93
N ARG A 163 5.62 1.29 5.04
CA ARG A 163 4.98 2.25 5.98
C ARG A 163 5.48 3.69 5.78
N ASP A 164 6.68 3.85 5.22
CA ASP A 164 7.38 5.12 5.05
C ASP A 164 6.99 5.87 3.75
N GLY A 165 5.79 5.64 3.22
CA GLY A 165 5.37 6.15 1.90
C GLY A 165 5.40 7.68 1.78
N VAL A 166 5.37 8.40 2.90
CA VAL A 166 5.55 9.86 2.94
C VAL A 166 6.97 10.26 2.51
N GLU A 167 8.00 9.63 3.08
CA GLU A 167 9.41 9.85 2.73
C GLU A 167 9.69 9.41 1.28
N LEU A 168 9.14 8.27 0.86
CA LEU A 168 9.29 7.78 -0.52
C LEU A 168 8.70 8.75 -1.55
N ILE A 169 7.55 9.36 -1.25
CA ILE A 169 6.92 10.38 -2.10
C ILE A 169 7.73 11.68 -2.10
N TYR A 170 8.27 12.13 -0.97
CA TYR A 170 9.12 13.33 -0.91
C TYR A 170 10.45 13.16 -1.66
N ARG A 171 11.05 11.96 -1.59
CA ARG A 171 12.40 11.69 -2.12
C ARG A 171 12.42 11.27 -3.59
N TYR A 172 11.45 10.44 -4.01
CA TYR A 172 11.42 9.83 -5.34
C TYR A 172 10.16 10.18 -6.15
N GLY A 173 9.08 10.59 -5.49
CA GLY A 173 7.80 10.88 -6.13
C GLY A 173 7.31 9.71 -6.99
N VAL A 174 7.03 9.99 -8.27
CA VAL A 174 6.58 9.00 -9.27
C VAL A 174 7.60 7.87 -9.47
N GLN A 175 8.90 8.14 -9.33
CA GLN A 175 9.96 7.17 -9.63
C GLN A 175 9.96 5.95 -8.69
N ALA A 176 9.39 6.09 -7.49
CA ALA A 176 9.25 5.01 -6.52
C ALA A 176 8.27 3.91 -6.95
N TYR A 177 7.34 4.18 -7.87
CA TYR A 177 6.44 3.15 -8.41
C TYR A 177 7.24 2.00 -9.06
N PRO A 178 6.89 0.71 -8.84
CA PRO A 178 5.67 0.17 -8.20
C PRO A 178 5.67 0.12 -6.67
N PHE A 179 6.58 0.80 -5.97
CA PHE A 179 6.75 0.75 -4.51
C PHE A 179 7.07 -0.67 -4.01
N SER A 180 7.80 -1.46 -4.81
CA SER A 180 8.37 -2.76 -4.41
C SER A 180 9.75 -2.57 -3.76
N LYS A 181 10.19 -3.54 -2.93
CA LYS A 181 11.52 -3.50 -2.28
C LYS A 181 12.65 -3.37 -3.31
N GLU A 182 12.62 -4.24 -4.33
CA GLU A 182 13.55 -4.22 -5.47
C GLU A 182 13.61 -2.83 -6.13
N ARG A 183 12.46 -2.18 -6.34
CA ARG A 183 12.42 -0.85 -6.97
C ARG A 183 13.08 0.22 -6.11
N LEU A 184 12.92 0.16 -4.79
CA LEU A 184 13.57 1.08 -3.86
C LEU A 184 15.06 0.81 -3.75
N GLU A 185 15.49 -0.47 -3.74
CA GLU A 185 16.89 -0.87 -3.79
C GLU A 185 17.59 -0.32 -5.04
N GLN A 186 16.96 -0.43 -6.23
CA GLN A 186 17.45 0.20 -7.47
C GLN A 186 17.62 1.72 -7.34
N LEU A 187 16.68 2.41 -6.68
CA LEU A 187 16.74 3.88 -6.49
C LEU A 187 17.83 4.29 -5.49
N HIS A 188 17.97 3.54 -4.40
CA HIS A 188 19.03 3.75 -3.40
C HIS A 188 20.42 3.51 -3.98
N GLU A 189 20.59 2.54 -4.89
CA GLU A 189 21.85 2.31 -5.59
C GLU A 189 22.13 3.44 -6.59
N ALA A 190 21.16 3.83 -7.42
CA ALA A 190 21.31 4.93 -8.38
C ALA A 190 21.59 6.29 -7.69
N GLU A 191 21.03 6.56 -6.51
CA GLU A 191 21.42 7.71 -5.68
C GLU A 191 22.89 7.62 -5.22
N ARG A 192 23.33 6.44 -4.78
CA ARG A 192 24.70 6.21 -4.29
C ARG A 192 25.73 6.36 -5.41
N GLU A 193 25.51 5.69 -6.55
CA GLU A 193 26.34 5.83 -7.75
C GLU A 193 26.43 7.29 -8.19
N LYS A 194 25.31 8.04 -8.16
CA LYS A 194 25.30 9.46 -8.50
C LYS A 194 26.11 10.31 -7.51
N LEU A 195 26.03 10.03 -6.21
CA LEU A 195 26.83 10.72 -5.18
C LEU A 195 28.33 10.39 -5.29
N GLU A 196 28.69 9.15 -5.61
CA GLU A 196 30.08 8.73 -5.82
C GLU A 196 30.67 9.32 -7.10
N ASN A 197 29.90 9.40 -8.19
CA ASN A 197 30.31 10.14 -9.41
C ASN A 197 30.36 11.67 -9.19
N GLN A 198 29.62 12.19 -8.21
CA GLN A 198 29.68 13.59 -7.73
C GLN A 198 30.64 13.77 -6.53
N THR A 199 31.67 12.92 -6.43
CA THR A 199 32.65 12.92 -5.34
C THR A 199 33.30 14.28 -5.08
N LEU A 200 33.75 14.48 -3.83
CA LEU A 200 34.56 15.64 -3.43
C LEU A 200 35.81 15.83 -4.31
N ALA A 201 36.35 14.78 -4.95
CA ALA A 201 37.39 14.90 -5.95
C ALA A 201 36.95 15.80 -7.13
N ASN A 202 35.77 15.58 -7.70
CA ASN A 202 35.24 16.38 -8.82
C ASN A 202 34.76 17.78 -8.42
N LEU A 203 34.55 18.03 -7.11
CA LEU A 203 34.13 19.34 -6.56
C LEU A 203 35.30 20.20 -6.04
N LEU A 204 36.39 19.57 -5.58
CA LEU A 204 37.54 20.25 -5.00
C LEU A 204 38.76 20.26 -5.94
N ALA A 205 38.87 19.29 -6.84
CA ALA A 205 39.93 19.29 -7.86
C ALA A 205 39.53 20.09 -9.11
N ASN A 206 40.53 20.67 -9.74
CA ASN A 206 40.48 21.33 -11.04
C ASN A 206 41.83 21.04 -11.73
N ASN A 207 41.97 21.30 -13.02
CA ASN A 207 43.18 21.03 -13.82
C ASN A 207 44.48 21.70 -13.30
N HIS A 208 44.38 22.53 -12.25
CA HIS A 208 45.49 23.23 -11.60
C HIS A 208 45.56 23.07 -10.07
N ARG A 209 44.66 22.27 -9.44
CA ARG A 209 44.73 21.90 -8.01
C ARG A 209 44.03 20.57 -7.74
N ASP A 210 44.67 19.75 -6.93
CA ASP A 210 44.22 18.44 -6.41
C ASP A 210 44.30 18.37 -4.87
N TYR A 211 44.68 19.47 -4.22
CA TYR A 211 44.95 19.55 -2.77
C TYR A 211 44.10 20.61 -2.05
N VAL A 212 43.85 20.37 -0.76
CA VAL A 212 43.13 21.29 0.14
C VAL A 212 44.09 21.82 1.20
N LEU A 213 43.97 23.11 1.55
CA LEU A 213 44.76 23.73 2.61
C LEU A 213 44.10 23.51 3.97
N SER A 214 44.84 22.96 4.94
CA SER A 214 44.42 22.89 6.34
C SER A 214 44.82 24.17 7.09
N HIS A 215 43.92 24.68 7.93
CA HIS A 215 44.23 25.77 8.83
C HIS A 215 44.90 25.24 10.10
N THR A 216 46.23 25.28 10.16
CA THR A 216 46.98 25.09 11.40
C THR A 216 46.79 26.29 12.32
N THR A 217 45.87 26.17 13.29
CA THR A 217 45.81 27.08 14.44
C THR A 217 47.07 26.90 15.28
N GLY A 218 48.07 27.75 15.05
CA GLY A 218 49.33 27.72 15.78
C GLY A 218 49.14 28.00 17.27
N LEU A 219 49.38 26.99 18.11
CA LEU A 219 49.57 27.19 19.53
C LEU A 219 50.87 27.99 19.74
N LEU A 220 50.71 29.30 19.97
CA LEU A 220 51.81 30.17 20.39
C LEU A 220 52.16 29.85 21.85
N THR A 221 53.12 28.94 22.05
CA THR A 221 53.79 28.75 23.33
C THR A 221 54.99 29.69 23.45
N GLN A 222 54.82 30.79 24.17
CA GLN A 222 55.86 31.51 24.93
C GLN A 222 55.21 32.41 25.98
#